data_AF-A0A0B0QAI5-F1
#
_entry.id   AF-A0A0B0QAI5-F1
#
_cell.length_a   1.000
_cell.length_b   1.000
_cell.length_c   1.000
_cell.angle_alpha   90.00
_cell.angle_beta   90.00
_cell.angle_gamma   90.00
#
_symmetry.space_group_name_H-M   'P 1'
#
loop_
_entity.id
_entity.type
_entity.pdbx_description
1 polymer ?
#
loop_
_entity_poly.entity_id
_entity_poly.type
_entity_poly.pdbx_seq_one_letter_code
_entity_poly.pdbx_strand_id
1 'polypeptide(L)' 'MGTFSMGHWLVILAVVVLLFGAKKIPELAKGFGQGIKDFKKAIKEDEEATAVAPSEKVESKVDVTASTTVPHVDEKKSV' A
#
# COMPACT_ATOMS: atom_id res chain seq x y z
N MET A 1 -29.61 -14.24 9.12
CA MET A 1 -28.93 -14.08 7.82
C MET A 1 -27.81 -13.04 7.97
N GLY A 2 -26.60 -13.44 8.37
CA GLY A 2 -25.57 -12.48 8.79
C GLY A 2 -24.14 -13.03 8.79
N THR A 3 -23.88 -14.07 8.00
CA THR A 3 -22.55 -14.69 7.81
C THR A 3 -21.56 -13.79 7.07
N PHE A 4 -21.99 -12.59 6.64
CA PHE A 4 -21.20 -11.61 5.92
C PHE A 4 -20.86 -10.36 6.74
N SER A 5 -20.96 -10.44 8.08
CA SER A 5 -20.48 -9.35 8.92
C SER A 5 -18.95 -9.27 8.87
N MET A 6 -18.41 -8.06 8.66
CA MET A 6 -16.98 -7.75 8.58
C MET A 6 -16.14 -8.38 9.70
N GLY A 7 -16.74 -8.61 10.87
CA GLY A 7 -16.10 -9.29 12.00
C GLY A 7 -15.68 -10.74 11.71
N HIS A 8 -16.43 -11.49 10.88
CA HIS A 8 -16.09 -12.87 10.53
C HIS A 8 -14.80 -12.95 9.70
N TRP A 9 -14.64 -12.04 8.74
CA TRP A 9 -13.42 -11.90 7.95
C TRP A 9 -12.20 -11.55 8.80
N LEU A 10 -12.38 -10.70 9.83
CA LEU A 10 -11.30 -10.35 10.75
C LEU A 10 -10.80 -11.57 11.55
N VAL A 11 -11.72 -12.42 12.03
CA VAL A 11 -11.38 -13.64 12.78
C VAL A 11 -10.65 -14.64 11.89
N ILE A 12 -11.12 -14.85 10.66
CA ILE A 12 -10.45 -15.74 9.70
C ILE A 12 -9.03 -15.25 9.41
N LEU A 13 -8.86 -13.96 9.17
CA LEU A 13 -7.56 -13.35 8.91
C LEU A 13 -6.61 -13.52 10.12
N ALA A 14 -7.13 -13.34 11.33
CA ALA A 14 -6.36 -13.57 12.56
C ALA A 14 -5.89 -15.04 12.68
N VAL A 15 -6.76 -16.02 12.39
CA VAL A 15 -6.42 -17.45 12.43
C VAL A 15 -5.35 -17.79 11.39
N VAL A 16 -5.48 -17.27 10.16
CA VAL A 16 -4.47 -17.45 9.10
C VAL A 16 -3.12 -16.86 9.52
N VAL A 17 -3.11 -15.65 10.11
CA VAL A 17 -1.88 -15.03 10.61
C VAL A 17 -1.27 -15.83 11.77
N LEU A 18 -2.06 -16.48 12.63
CA LEU A 18 -1.54 -17.35 13.68
C LEU A 18 -0.91 -18.64 13.12
N LEU A 19 -1.54 -19.27 12.12
CA LEU A 19 -1.07 -20.51 11.50
C LEU A 19 0.21 -20.30 10.68
N PHE A 20 0.24 -19.26 9.85
CA PHE A 20 1.38 -18.95 8.98
C PHE A 20 2.44 -18.09 9.69
N GLY A 21 2.06 -17.40 10.77
CA GLY A 21 2.89 -16.44 11.49
C GLY A 21 2.93 -15.07 10.83
N ALA A 22 3.01 -14.00 11.64
CA ALA A 22 3.06 -12.61 11.19
C ALA A 22 4.26 -12.29 10.27
N LYS A 23 5.31 -13.12 10.29
CA LYS A 23 6.53 -12.94 9.51
C LYS A 23 6.44 -13.49 8.09
N LYS A 24 5.57 -14.48 7.84
CA LYS A 24 5.44 -15.14 6.52
C LYS A 24 4.52 -14.41 5.56
N ILE A 25 3.44 -13.80 6.06
CA ILE A 25 2.52 -12.98 5.24
C ILE A 25 3.25 -11.84 4.49
N PRO A 26 4.07 -10.98 5.14
CA PRO A 26 4.75 -9.89 4.43
C PRO A 26 5.88 -10.39 3.51
N GLU A 27 6.51 -11.51 3.83
CA GLU A 27 7.55 -12.12 3.00
C GLU A 27 6.95 -12.70 1.69
N LEU A 28 5.82 -13.39 1.79
CA LEU A 28 5.05 -13.87 0.63
C LEU A 28 4.44 -12.71 -0.16
N ALA A 29 3.86 -11.72 0.52
CA ALA A 29 3.27 -10.55 -0.12
C ALA A 29 4.30 -9.70 -0.88
N LYS A 30 5.55 -9.61 -0.40
CA LYS A 30 6.64 -8.95 -1.14
C LYS A 30 6.97 -9.67 -2.43
N GLY A 31 7.20 -10.98 -2.39
CA GLY A 31 7.50 -11.76 -3.60
C GLY A 31 6.35 -11.75 -4.60
N PHE A 32 5.12 -11.95 -4.13
CA PHE A 32 3.92 -11.95 -4.96
C PHE A 32 3.59 -10.56 -5.51
N GLY A 33 3.75 -9.52 -4.69
CA GLY A 33 3.52 -8.13 -5.08
C GLY A 33 4.53 -7.63 -6.11
N GLN A 34 5.79 -8.04 -6.00
CA GLN A 34 6.81 -7.73 -7.02
C GLN A 34 6.40 -8.33 -8.38
N GLY A 35 6.03 -9.62 -8.42
CA GLY A 35 5.60 -10.28 -9.64
C GLY A 35 4.35 -9.66 -10.27
N ILE A 36 3.35 -9.28 -9.47
CA ILE A 36 2.16 -8.56 -9.96
C ILE A 36 2.54 -7.17 -10.49
N LYS A 37 3.47 -6.47 -9.83
CA LYS A 37 3.91 -5.13 -10.24
C LYS A 37 4.67 -5.18 -11.57
N ASP A 38 5.56 -6.15 -11.74
CA ASP A 38 6.31 -6.37 -12.97
C ASP A 38 5.36 -6.81 -14.11
N PHE A 39 4.40 -7.69 -13.82
CA PHE A 39 3.37 -8.09 -14.77
C PHE A 39 2.50 -6.90 -15.22
N LYS A 40 2.08 -6.06 -14.27
CA LYS A 40 1.29 -4.87 -14.58
C LYS A 40 2.09 -3.82 -15.34
N LYS A 41 3.39 -3.68 -15.07
CA LYS A 41 4.28 -2.79 -15.82
C LYS A 41 4.46 -3.29 -17.24
N ALA A 42 4.70 -4.58 -17.44
CA ALA A 42 4.84 -5.18 -18.78
C ALA A 42 3.57 -5.01 -19.62
N ILE A 43 2.38 -5.25 -19.05
CA ILE A 43 1.11 -5.03 -19.76
C ILE A 43 0.92 -3.55 -20.13
N LYS A 44 1.30 -2.65 -19.22
CA LYS A 44 1.14 -1.21 -19.45
C LYS A 44 2.13 -0.66 -20.47
N GLU A 45 3.34 -1.22 -20.50
CA GLU A 45 4.38 -0.91 -21.49
C GLU A 45 4.02 -1.45 -22.89
N ASP A 46 3.33 -2.60 -22.95
CA ASP A 46 2.75 -3.16 -24.19
C ASP A 46 1.59 -2.29 -24.72
N GLU A 47 0.73 -1.77 -23.83
CA GLU A 47 -0.28 -0.76 -24.22
C GLU A 47 0.32 0.60 -24.59
N GLU A 48 1.35 1.07 -23.89
CA GLU A 48 2.03 2.35 -24.18
C GLU A 48 2.90 2.30 -25.44
N ALA A 49 3.30 1.12 -25.93
CA ALA A 49 3.98 0.99 -27.22
C ALA A 49 3.11 1.47 -28.41
N THR A 50 1.81 1.71 -28.19
CA THR A 50 0.91 2.38 -29.16
C THR A 50 0.76 3.90 -28.92
N ALA A 51 1.21 4.45 -27.78
CA ALA A 51 1.11 5.88 -27.47
C ALA A 51 2.28 6.37 -26.61
N VAL A 52 3.22 7.07 -27.25
CA VAL A 52 4.36 7.80 -26.65
C VAL A 52 4.00 8.63 -25.40
N ALA A 53 4.60 8.36 -24.23
CA ALA A 53 5.15 9.36 -23.28
C ALA A 53 5.77 8.75 -21.99
N PRO A 54 7.04 9.04 -21.63
CA PRO A 54 7.59 8.62 -20.36
C PRO A 54 7.07 9.52 -19.22
N SER A 55 6.27 8.97 -18.30
CA SER A 55 5.97 9.61 -17.02
C SER A 55 6.81 9.00 -15.91
N GLU A 56 7.99 9.59 -15.75
CA GLU A 56 8.80 9.56 -14.54
C GLU A 56 8.00 10.18 -13.38
N LYS A 57 7.69 9.38 -12.36
CA LYS A 57 7.49 9.87 -10.98
C LYS A 57 7.71 8.72 -9.99
N VAL A 58 8.94 8.62 -9.48
CA VAL A 58 9.20 8.05 -8.15
C VAL A 58 10.24 8.92 -7.45
N GLU A 59 9.76 10.04 -6.92
CA GLU A 59 10.38 10.66 -5.75
C GLU A 59 9.25 11.04 -4.79
N SER A 60 9.15 10.33 -3.68
CA SER A 60 8.64 10.82 -2.39
C SER A 60 8.73 9.74 -1.32
N LYS A 61 9.74 9.93 -0.45
CA LYS A 61 9.70 9.85 1.02
C LYS A 61 8.99 8.65 1.66
N VAL A 62 9.80 7.81 2.30
CA VAL A 62 9.43 7.21 3.60
C VAL A 62 10.39 7.79 4.65
N ASP A 63 10.14 9.06 5.00
CA ASP A 63 10.41 9.56 6.33
C ASP A 63 9.43 8.86 7.27
N VAL A 64 9.92 7.92 8.09
CA VAL A 64 9.18 7.41 9.25
C VAL A 64 9.23 8.50 10.32
N THR A 65 8.30 9.45 10.25
CA THR A 65 7.93 10.29 11.38
C THR A 65 6.99 9.47 12.27
N ALA A 66 7.58 8.76 13.23
CA ALA A 66 6.92 8.36 14.46
C ALA A 66 7.48 9.22 15.60
N SER A 67 6.88 10.39 15.84
CA SER A 67 6.79 11.00 17.17
C SER A 67 5.88 12.23 17.14
N THR A 68 4.85 12.18 17.98
CA THR A 68 4.20 13.30 18.66
C THR A 68 5.07 14.56 18.75
N THR A 69 4.56 15.70 18.27
CA THR A 69 4.65 17.05 18.90
C THR A 69 4.13 18.10 17.91
N VAL A 70 2.95 18.63 18.25
CA VAL A 70 2.41 19.94 17.87
C VAL A 70 3.48 21.00 18.17
N PRO A 71 3.89 21.92 17.26
CA PRO A 71 3.03 23.02 16.79
C PRO A 71 3.33 23.54 15.36
N HIS A 72 2.61 24.60 14.97
CA HIS A 72 2.85 25.54 13.85
C HIS A 72 2.04 25.24 12.56
N VAL A 73 1.15 26.10 12.07
CA VAL A 73 0.74 27.44 12.50
C VAL A 73 -0.62 27.74 11.85
N ASP A 74 -1.51 28.30 12.66
CA ASP A 74 -2.79 28.80 12.20
C ASP A 74 -2.61 30.07 11.37
N GLU A 75 -3.53 30.18 10.45
CA GLU A 75 -3.60 31.09 9.34
C GLU A 75 -4.03 32.51 9.76
N LYS A 76 -3.63 33.48 8.92
CA LYS A 76 -4.23 34.81 8.71
C LYS A 76 -3.97 35.94 9.73
N LYS A 77 -3.26 36.95 9.18
CA LYS A 77 -3.79 38.27 8.80
C LYS A 77 -4.36 39.15 9.93
N SER A 78 -3.83 40.38 9.96
CA SER A 78 -4.43 41.62 10.47
C SER A 78 -3.94 42.03 11.85
N VAL A 79 -2.92 42.89 11.89
CA VAL A 79 -2.95 44.30 12.31
C VAL A 79 -1.51 44.84 12.27
#